data_AF-K1PJU1-F1
#
_entry.id   AF-K1PJU1-F1
#
_cell.length_a   1.000
_cell.length_b   1.000
_cell.length_c   1.000
_cell.angle_alpha   90.00
_cell.angle_beta   90.00
_cell.angle_gamma   90.00
#
_symmetry.space_group_name_H-M   'P 1'
#
loop_
_entity.id
_entity.type
_entity.pdbx_description
1 polymer ?
#
loop_
_entity_poly.entity_id
_entity_poly.type
_entity_poly.pdbx_seq_one_letter_code
_entity_poly.pdbx_strand_id
1 'polypeptide(L)'
;MDFDRDGDDNVDHIHGEDEEIEEQYVTNFFSQTLLYYVPKRVSYSYDSYTIRNMLAVMDPNNHPHRLPQVTESGLPYVYSQFSRKTKQWVAYEKKSIKEYSYIPGLIITCMKEIYGRSCAGYTRTRQSKDLDNISANLSGSSNPGSRVLLAEMKSRKK
;
A
#
# COMPACT_ATOMS: atom_id res chain seq x y z
N MET A 1 -53.06 2.54 29.06
CA MET A 1 -53.87 2.43 27.84
C MET A 1 -53.40 3.45 26.82
N ASP A 2 -52.44 3.19 25.95
CA ASP A 2 -51.23 2.36 25.90
C ASP A 2 -50.58 2.92 24.63
N PHE A 3 -49.32 3.38 24.71
CA PHE A 3 -48.53 3.68 23.53
C PHE A 3 -47.19 3.00 23.73
N ASP A 4 -47.05 1.92 22.98
CA ASP A 4 -46.01 0.92 23.09
C ASP A 4 -44.61 1.51 22.88
N ARG A 5 -43.68 1.01 23.70
CA ARG A 5 -42.25 1.12 23.49
C ARG A 5 -41.86 0.15 22.39
N ASP A 6 -41.58 0.66 21.20
CA ASP A 6 -40.71 -0.03 20.25
C ASP A 6 -39.30 0.51 20.44
N GLY A 7 -38.54 -0.20 21.30
CA GLY A 7 -37.10 -0.13 21.31
C GLY A 7 -36.60 -0.98 20.16
N ASP A 8 -36.33 -0.35 19.02
CA ASP A 8 -35.63 -1.01 17.92
C ASP A 8 -34.12 -0.84 18.11
N ASP A 9 -33.51 -2.00 18.38
CA ASP A 9 -32.10 -2.29 18.31
C ASP A 9 -31.55 -1.92 16.91
N ASN A 10 -30.70 -0.90 16.81
CA ASN A 10 -29.73 -0.79 15.73
C ASN A 10 -28.67 0.30 16.01
N VAL A 11 -27.71 -0.02 16.86
CA VAL A 11 -26.52 0.83 17.08
C VAL A 11 -25.22 0.04 16.80
N ASP A 12 -25.27 -0.98 15.94
CA ASP A 12 -24.08 -1.80 15.62
C ASP A 12 -23.73 -1.87 14.12
N HIS A 13 -24.33 -1.05 13.25
CA HIS A 13 -24.04 -1.09 11.80
C HIS A 13 -23.19 0.05 11.24
N ILE A 14 -22.73 1.00 12.05
CA ILE A 14 -22.02 2.19 11.54
C ILE A 14 -20.48 1.98 11.51
N HIS A 15 -19.94 1.04 12.29
CA HIS A 15 -18.48 0.88 12.39
C HIS A 15 -17.86 -0.07 11.35
N GLY A 16 -18.65 -0.93 10.69
CA GLY A 16 -18.13 -1.89 9.70
C GLY A 16 -17.94 -1.30 8.31
N GLU A 17 -18.81 -0.38 7.88
CA GLU A 17 -18.73 0.22 6.54
C GLU A 17 -17.56 1.20 6.41
N ASP A 18 -17.21 1.92 7.48
CA ASP A 18 -16.08 2.86 7.47
C ASP A 18 -14.73 2.14 7.36
N GLU A 19 -14.56 0.99 8.01
CA GLU A 19 -13.33 0.18 7.95
C GLU A 19 -13.16 -0.49 6.57
N GLU A 20 -14.25 -1.00 5.99
CA GLU A 20 -14.26 -1.58 4.64
C GLU A 20 -14.04 -0.51 3.55
N ILE A 21 -14.59 0.69 3.73
CA ILE A 21 -14.33 1.84 2.84
C ILE A 21 -12.87 2.29 2.96
N GLU A 22 -12.30 2.35 4.17
CA GLU A 22 -10.88 2.68 4.35
C GLU A 22 -9.96 1.61 3.73
N GLU A 23 -10.22 0.32 3.94
CA GLU A 23 -9.44 -0.76 3.32
C GLU A 23 -9.52 -0.72 1.79
N GLN A 24 -10.71 -0.50 1.23
CA GLN A 24 -10.91 -0.37 -0.20
C GLN A 24 -10.21 0.87 -0.76
N TYR A 25 -10.18 1.97 -0.01
CA TYR A 25 -9.51 3.21 -0.40
C TYR A 25 -7.99 3.08 -0.35
N VAL A 26 -7.45 2.48 0.72
CA VAL A 26 -6.02 2.20 0.89
C VAL A 26 -5.54 1.27 -0.22
N THR A 27 -6.28 0.21 -0.51
CA THR A 27 -5.94 -0.76 -1.58
C THR A 27 -5.99 -0.13 -2.97
N ASN A 28 -7.00 0.69 -3.25
CA ASN A 28 -7.11 1.42 -4.52
C ASN A 28 -6.06 2.53 -4.67
N PHE A 29 -5.71 3.22 -3.58
CA PHE A 29 -4.64 4.21 -3.57
C PHE A 29 -3.29 3.55 -3.84
N PHE A 30 -2.99 2.45 -3.13
CA PHE A 30 -1.73 1.73 -3.26
C PHE A 30 -1.55 1.12 -4.66
N SER A 31 -2.60 0.55 -5.23
CA SER A 31 -2.54 0.00 -6.59
C SER A 31 -2.33 1.08 -7.67
N GLN A 32 -2.88 2.29 -7.49
CA GLN A 32 -2.65 3.40 -8.41
C GLN A 32 -1.25 4.00 -8.29
N THR A 33 -0.74 4.19 -7.07
CA THR A 33 0.60 4.76 -6.85
C THR A 33 1.70 3.84 -7.38
N LEU A 34 1.52 2.52 -7.25
CA LEU A 34 2.42 1.54 -7.86
C LEU A 34 2.57 1.78 -9.38
N LEU A 35 1.49 2.13 -10.09
CA LEU A 35 1.49 2.29 -11.56
C LEU A 35 2.28 3.49 -12.07
N TYR A 36 2.66 4.45 -11.21
CA TYR A 36 3.45 5.62 -11.63
C TYR A 36 4.87 5.27 -12.09
N TYR A 37 5.43 4.16 -11.59
CA TYR A 37 6.83 3.81 -11.84
C TYR A 37 7.01 2.81 -12.97
N VAL A 38 6.08 1.87 -13.13
CA VAL A 38 6.19 0.76 -14.08
C VAL A 38 4.80 0.40 -14.64
N PRO A 39 4.66 0.22 -15.96
CA PRO A 39 3.40 -0.23 -16.57
C PRO A 39 2.92 -1.57 -16.02
N LYS A 40 1.59 -1.76 -15.92
CA LYS A 40 0.95 -2.99 -15.39
C LYS A 40 1.34 -4.27 -16.14
N ARG A 41 1.74 -4.16 -17.42
CA ARG A 41 2.01 -5.29 -18.32
C ARG A 41 3.43 -5.82 -18.26
N VAL A 42 4.31 -5.19 -17.47
CA VAL A 42 5.70 -5.63 -17.33
C VAL A 42 5.77 -6.58 -16.13
N SER A 43 6.21 -7.81 -16.36
CA SER A 43 6.56 -8.73 -15.27
C SER A 43 7.84 -8.27 -14.61
N TYR A 44 7.92 -8.39 -13.29
CA TYR A 44 9.07 -7.93 -12.52
C TYR A 44 9.46 -8.97 -11.46
N SER A 45 10.75 -8.96 -11.10
CA SER A 45 11.31 -9.85 -10.08
C SER A 45 10.80 -9.49 -8.68
N TYR A 46 10.97 -10.40 -7.72
CA TYR A 46 10.61 -10.17 -6.32
C TYR A 46 11.26 -8.91 -5.73
N ASP A 47 12.52 -8.65 -6.06
CA ASP A 47 13.22 -7.45 -5.56
C ASP A 47 12.61 -6.18 -6.15
N SER A 48 12.26 -6.21 -7.44
CA SER A 48 11.58 -5.10 -8.11
C SER A 48 10.19 -4.83 -7.50
N TYR A 49 9.45 -5.88 -7.12
CA TYR A 49 8.18 -5.75 -6.38
C TYR A 49 8.38 -5.01 -5.05
N THR A 50 9.41 -5.44 -4.31
CA THR A 50 9.73 -4.90 -2.98
C THR A 50 10.11 -3.43 -3.07
N ILE A 51 10.99 -3.06 -4.01
CA ILE A 51 11.38 -1.67 -4.27
C ILE A 51 10.15 -0.82 -4.62
N ARG A 52 9.25 -1.33 -5.45
CA ARG A 52 8.05 -0.62 -5.88
C ARG A 52 7.10 -0.32 -4.71
N ASN A 53 6.92 -1.27 -3.80
CA ASN A 53 6.12 -1.07 -2.59
C ASN A 53 6.76 -0.03 -1.66
N MET A 54 8.08 -0.10 -1.48
CA MET A 54 8.83 0.90 -0.71
C MET A 54 8.65 2.31 -1.31
N LEU A 55 8.77 2.45 -2.63
CA LEU A 55 8.56 3.73 -3.32
C LEU A 55 7.12 4.25 -3.20
N ALA A 56 6.11 3.38 -3.32
CA ALA A 56 4.71 3.78 -3.20
C ALA A 56 4.38 4.36 -1.81
N VAL A 57 5.09 3.94 -0.76
CA VAL A 57 4.98 4.49 0.59
C VAL A 57 5.78 5.79 0.75
N MET A 58 7.00 5.85 0.19
CA MET A 58 7.91 6.98 0.41
C MET A 58 7.60 8.21 -0.47
N ASP A 59 7.19 8.00 -1.71
CA ASP A 59 6.96 9.09 -2.68
C ASP A 59 5.90 10.11 -2.22
N PRO A 60 4.73 9.70 -1.68
CA PRO A 60 3.74 10.65 -1.19
C PRO A 60 4.29 11.66 -0.17
N ASN A 61 5.29 11.26 0.64
CA ASN A 61 5.90 12.11 1.66
C ASN A 61 6.72 13.28 1.09
N ASN A 62 7.08 13.24 -0.20
CA ASN A 62 7.79 14.33 -0.87
C ASN A 62 6.85 15.42 -1.42
N HIS A 63 5.53 15.20 -1.34
CA HIS A 63 4.49 16.04 -1.93
C HIS A 63 3.55 16.82 -0.98
N PRO A 64 3.64 16.77 0.37
CA PRO A 64 2.63 17.42 1.23
C PRO A 64 2.70 18.96 1.17
N HIS A 65 3.91 19.50 1.17
CA HIS A 65 4.19 20.95 1.31
C HIS A 65 4.45 21.67 -0.02
N ARG A 66 3.86 21.19 -1.13
CA ARG A 66 3.98 21.88 -2.42
C ARG A 66 3.35 23.28 -2.34
N LEU A 67 4.13 24.28 -2.75
CA LEU A 67 3.68 25.67 -2.83
C LEU A 67 2.58 25.85 -3.89
N PRO A 68 1.74 26.89 -3.78
CA PRO A 68 0.80 27.25 -4.83
C PRO A 68 1.51 27.52 -6.17
N GLN A 69 0.88 27.12 -7.26
CA GLN A 69 1.30 27.51 -8.61
C GLN A 69 1.08 29.02 -8.75
N VAL A 70 2.05 29.71 -9.31
CA VAL A 70 2.02 31.17 -9.46
C VAL A 70 1.84 31.53 -10.94
N THR A 71 1.05 32.56 -11.23
CA THR A 71 0.91 33.15 -12.57
C THR A 71 2.14 33.99 -12.93
N GLU A 72 2.28 34.41 -14.19
CA GLU A 72 3.37 35.29 -14.64
C GLU A 72 3.46 36.60 -13.83
N SER A 73 2.32 37.06 -13.29
CA SER A 73 2.20 38.23 -12.44
C SER A 73 2.58 38.03 -10.97
N GLY A 74 2.97 36.83 -10.55
CA GLY A 74 3.34 36.55 -9.16
C GLY A 74 2.16 36.21 -8.23
N LEU A 75 0.93 36.08 -8.75
CA LEU A 75 -0.26 35.75 -7.97
C LEU A 75 -0.54 34.24 -7.95
N PRO A 76 -1.10 33.68 -6.86
CA PRO A 76 -1.45 32.27 -6.80
C PRO A 76 -2.56 31.95 -7.80
N TYR A 77 -2.42 30.83 -8.51
CA TYR A 77 -3.43 30.31 -9.42
C TYR A 77 -4.57 29.69 -8.61
N VAL A 78 -5.77 30.21 -8.78
CA VAL A 78 -6.98 29.76 -8.07
C VAL A 78 -7.99 29.23 -9.08
N TYR A 79 -8.66 28.14 -8.75
CA TYR A 79 -9.80 27.63 -9.52
C TYR A 79 -11.02 27.44 -8.63
N SER A 80 -12.20 27.54 -9.22
CA SER A 80 -13.46 27.31 -8.51
C SER A 80 -13.97 25.90 -8.72
N GLN A 81 -14.55 25.32 -7.68
CA GLN A 81 -15.22 24.02 -7.73
C GLN A 81 -16.55 24.10 -6.98
N PHE A 82 -17.59 23.50 -7.55
CA PHE A 82 -18.89 23.43 -6.89
C PHE A 82 -18.91 22.26 -5.89
N SER A 83 -19.11 22.58 -4.61
CA SER A 83 -19.28 21.58 -3.55
C SER A 83 -20.69 21.00 -3.59
N ARG A 84 -20.80 19.71 -3.93
CA ARG A 84 -22.09 19.00 -3.96
C ARG A 84 -22.72 18.83 -2.59
N LYS A 85 -21.91 18.79 -1.52
CA LYS A 85 -22.33 18.61 -0.12
C LYS A 85 -22.90 19.89 0.45
N THR A 86 -22.21 21.02 0.28
CA THR A 86 -22.64 22.32 0.84
C THR A 86 -23.42 23.19 -0.15
N LYS A 87 -23.57 22.75 -1.41
CA LYS A 87 -24.24 23.48 -2.51
C LYS A 87 -23.68 24.88 -2.77
N GLN A 88 -22.37 25.05 -2.59
CA GLN A 88 -21.69 26.33 -2.73
C GLN A 88 -20.47 26.23 -3.65
N TRP A 89 -20.12 27.34 -4.30
CA TRP A 89 -18.85 27.48 -5.00
C TRP A 89 -17.73 27.74 -3.99
N VAL A 90 -16.67 26.94 -4.08
CA VAL A 90 -15.48 27.07 -3.22
C VAL A 90 -14.28 27.29 -4.12
N ALA A 91 -13.42 28.23 -3.75
CA ALA A 91 -12.16 28.49 -4.43
C ALA A 91 -11.04 27.66 -3.81
N TYR A 92 -10.20 27.07 -4.66
CA TYR A 92 -9.04 26.28 -4.25
C TYR A 92 -7.78 26.80 -4.94
N GLU A 93 -6.70 26.88 -4.17
CA GLU A 93 -5.38 27.15 -4.72
C GLU A 93 -4.86 25.91 -5.43
N LYS A 94 -4.41 26.09 -6.67
CA LYS A 94 -3.77 25.02 -7.42
C LYS A 94 -2.34 24.91 -6.95
N LYS A 95 -1.97 23.77 -6.36
CA LYS A 95 -0.56 23.48 -5.99
C LYS A 95 0.31 23.37 -7.23
N SER A 96 1.61 23.64 -7.06
CA SER A 96 2.62 23.46 -8.09
C SER A 96 2.64 22.02 -8.64
N ILE A 97 3.14 21.90 -9.87
CA ILE A 97 3.26 20.63 -10.60
C ILE A 97 4.18 19.71 -9.79
N LYS A 98 3.85 18.41 -9.76
CA LYS A 98 4.69 17.39 -9.13
C LYS A 98 6.00 17.26 -9.90
N GLU A 99 7.12 17.47 -9.23
CA GLU A 99 8.43 17.12 -9.74
C GLU A 99 8.88 15.78 -9.17
N TYR A 100 9.64 15.03 -9.95
CA TYR A 100 10.07 13.65 -9.63
C TYR A 100 11.59 13.47 -9.73
N SER A 101 12.35 14.56 -9.65
CA SER A 101 13.82 14.55 -9.76
C SER A 101 14.51 13.71 -8.68
N TYR A 102 13.87 13.51 -7.52
CA TYR A 102 14.39 12.71 -6.42
C TYR A 102 14.17 11.19 -6.56
N ILE A 103 13.32 10.74 -7.51
CA ILE A 103 12.97 9.32 -7.67
C ILE A 103 14.20 8.42 -7.88
N PRO A 104 15.19 8.76 -8.74
CA PRO A 104 16.40 7.97 -8.86
C PRO A 104 17.15 7.79 -7.53
N GLY A 105 17.20 8.84 -6.70
CA GLY A 105 17.81 8.78 -5.36
C GLY A 105 17.07 7.87 -4.40
N LEU A 106 15.73 7.86 -4.44
CA LEU A 106 14.92 6.94 -3.65
C LEU A 106 15.11 5.48 -4.10
N ILE A 107 15.19 5.22 -5.41
CA ILE A 107 15.47 3.88 -5.94
C ILE A 107 16.82 3.36 -5.42
N ILE A 108 17.86 4.19 -5.47
CA ILE A 108 19.20 3.83 -4.95
C ILE A 108 19.12 3.50 -3.45
N THR A 109 18.37 4.28 -2.69
CA THR A 109 18.16 4.03 -1.26
C THR A 109 17.45 2.70 -1.01
N CYS A 110 16.40 2.39 -1.77
CA CYS A 110 15.70 1.10 -1.68
C CYS A 110 16.63 -0.07 -2.03
N MET A 111 17.45 0.07 -3.08
CA MET A 111 18.42 -0.96 -3.47
C MET A 111 19.47 -1.19 -2.38
N LYS A 112 19.98 -0.13 -1.75
CA LYS A 112 20.91 -0.25 -0.62
C LYS A 112 20.28 -0.95 0.58
N GLU A 113 19.00 -0.69 0.84
CA GLU A 113 18.27 -1.35 1.92
C GLU A 113 18.09 -2.86 1.66
N ILE A 114 17.82 -3.25 0.41
CA ILE A 114 17.62 -4.66 0.03
C ILE A 114 18.94 -5.42 -0.05
N TYR A 115 19.93 -4.88 -0.76
CA TYR A 115 21.16 -5.60 -1.08
C TYR A 115 22.36 -5.23 -0.20
N GLY A 116 22.30 -4.10 0.50
CA GLY A 116 23.39 -3.61 1.36
C GLY A 116 23.34 -4.15 2.79
N ARG A 117 22.27 -4.86 3.17
CA ARG A 117 22.19 -5.52 4.49
C ARG A 117 22.93 -6.85 4.47
N SER A 118 23.84 -7.03 5.44
CA SER A 118 24.48 -8.32 5.67
C SER A 118 23.42 -9.36 6.09
N CYS A 119 23.48 -10.56 5.52
CA CYS A 119 22.64 -11.69 5.94
C CYS A 119 22.74 -12.00 7.44
N ALA A 120 23.85 -11.61 8.09
CA ALA A 120 24.04 -11.76 9.53
C ALA A 120 23.11 -10.87 10.38
N GLY A 121 22.56 -9.80 9.82
CA GLY A 121 21.66 -8.87 10.51
C GLY A 121 20.18 -9.24 10.40
N TYR A 122 19.82 -10.25 9.61
CA TYR A 122 18.42 -10.64 9.44
C TYR A 122 17.91 -11.36 10.68
N THR A 123 17.06 -10.67 11.45
CA THR A 123 16.35 -11.26 12.58
C THR A 123 14.87 -11.33 12.24
N ARG A 124 14.30 -12.54 12.19
CA ARG A 124 12.85 -12.72 11.99
C ARG A 124 12.08 -11.95 13.07
N THR A 125 11.07 -11.19 12.65
CA THR A 125 10.15 -10.50 13.56
C THR A 125 9.39 -11.51 14.42
N ARG A 126 8.91 -11.08 15.59
CA ARG A 126 8.11 -11.93 16.49
C ARG A 126 6.87 -12.48 15.78
N GLN A 127 6.11 -11.62 15.08
CA GLN A 127 4.99 -12.04 14.23
C GLN A 127 5.37 -13.09 13.18
N SER A 128 6.52 -12.92 12.50
CA SER A 128 6.99 -13.90 11.54
C SER A 128 7.25 -15.27 12.19
N LYS A 129 7.77 -15.28 13.42
CA LYS A 129 7.97 -16.54 14.18
C LYS A 129 6.64 -17.13 14.65
N ASP A 130 5.68 -16.29 15.04
CA ASP A 130 4.37 -16.73 15.51
C ASP A 130 3.55 -17.38 14.38
N LEU A 131 3.71 -16.92 13.13
CA LEU A 131 3.07 -17.53 11.95
C LEU A 131 3.52 -18.98 11.67
N ASP A 132 4.76 -19.33 12.03
CA ASP A 132 5.24 -20.71 11.92
C ASP A 132 4.48 -21.64 12.88
N ASN A 133 3.94 -21.11 13.98
CA ASN A 133 3.13 -21.87 14.95
C ASN A 133 1.65 -21.96 14.54
N ILE A 134 1.16 -21.02 13.74
CA ILE A 134 -0.25 -20.91 13.37
C ILE A 134 -0.56 -21.75 12.13
N SER A 135 0.35 -21.78 11.15
CA SER A 135 0.12 -22.52 9.91
C SER A 135 0.69 -23.94 10.01
N ALA A 136 -0.19 -24.94 10.16
CA ALA A 136 0.19 -26.31 9.82
C ALA A 136 0.71 -26.30 8.37
N ASN A 137 1.78 -27.05 8.10
CA ASN A 137 2.23 -27.22 6.72
C ASN A 137 1.03 -27.66 5.86
N LEU A 138 0.88 -27.07 4.67
CA LEU A 138 -0.23 -27.40 3.75
C LEU A 138 -0.24 -28.90 3.39
N SER A 139 0.87 -29.61 3.60
CA SER A 139 1.04 -31.05 3.39
C SER A 139 0.47 -31.93 4.50
N GLY A 140 0.00 -31.37 5.62
CA GLY A 140 -0.50 -32.11 6.79
C GLY A 140 0.52 -33.05 7.44
N SER A 141 1.78 -33.00 7.00
CA SER A 141 2.87 -33.91 7.38
C SER A 141 4.19 -33.16 7.34
N SER A 142 5.04 -33.42 8.34
CA SER A 142 6.35 -32.76 8.48
C SER A 142 7.23 -33.00 7.26
N ASN A 143 7.97 -31.96 6.84
CA ASN A 143 8.91 -32.07 5.73
C ASN A 143 9.95 -33.17 6.03
N PRO A 144 10.06 -34.24 5.19
CA PRO A 144 10.97 -35.35 5.43
C PRO A 144 12.46 -34.98 5.24
N GLY A 145 12.75 -33.76 4.80
CA GLY A 145 14.10 -33.22 4.69
C GLY A 145 14.73 -33.44 3.33
N SER A 146 15.53 -32.47 2.89
CA SER A 146 16.06 -32.39 1.51
C SER A 146 16.88 -33.61 1.10
N ARG A 147 17.60 -34.26 2.04
CA ARG A 147 18.40 -35.46 1.78
C ARG A 147 17.55 -36.69 1.43
N VAL A 148 16.43 -36.87 2.12
CA VAL A 148 15.49 -37.98 1.87
C VAL A 148 14.79 -37.76 0.52
N LEU A 149 14.35 -36.54 0.25
CA LEU A 149 13.73 -36.17 -1.03
C LEU A 149 14.67 -36.34 -2.23
N LEU A 150 15.95 -35.99 -2.06
CA LEU A 150 16.99 -36.22 -3.08
C LEU A 150 17.24 -37.71 -3.33
N ALA A 151 17.24 -38.54 -2.28
CA ALA A 151 17.39 -39.99 -2.42
C ALA A 151 16.19 -40.63 -3.13
N GLU A 152 14.98 -40.07 -2.94
CA GLU A 152 13.78 -40.58 -3.58
C GLU A 152 13.66 -40.23 -5.08
N MET A 153 14.34 -39.16 -5.56
CA MET A 153 14.37 -38.70 -6.97
C MET A 153 13.05 -38.89 -7.77
N LYS A 154 11.89 -38.76 -7.13
CA LYS A 154 10.60 -38.93 -7.82
C LYS A 154 10.37 -37.74 -8.74
N SER A 155 10.38 -38.00 -10.05
CA SER A 155 10.00 -37.03 -11.07
C SER A 155 8.58 -36.49 -10.81
N ARG A 156 8.41 -35.17 -10.88
CA ARG A 156 7.07 -34.52 -10.84
C ARG A 156 6.20 -34.84 -12.05
N LYS A 157 6.77 -35.42 -13.12
CA LYS A 157 6.04 -35.81 -14.32
C LYS A 157 5.93 -37.34 -14.38
N LYS A 158 4.70 -37.84 -14.42
CA LYS A 158 4.36 -39.01 -15.24
C LYS A 158 4.08 -38.49 -16.65
#